data_AF-A0A0D3HV10-F1
#
_entry.id   AF-A0A0D3HV10-F1
#
_cell.length_a   1.000
_cell.length_b   1.000
_cell.length_c   1.000
_cell.angle_alpha   90.00
_cell.angle_beta   90.00
_cell.angle_gamma   90.00
#
_symmetry.space_group_name_H-M   'P 1'
#
loop_
_entity.id
_entity.type
_entity.pdbx_description
1 polymer ?
#
loop_
_entity_poly.entity_id
_entity_poly.type
_entity_poly.pdbx_seq_one_letter_code
_entity_poly.pdbx_strand_id
1 'polypeptide(L)'
;MGTSSGANFHQQQPQQPPPPTPTGLQTSLSLASSEQVGSPEMQEPGSNSDQGHDSATESASSRETWPAEPNHGSAAAAVVASTAASGGGGVVGGIGVGVRIVDKEKEVGNGIPKLQVIRGSSRLDRMSLREVARERVDLVAEKMKVMPEEHLEDMKNELRSILEGTGGSHHIEEFLYLQKFVQSRGDLTQTMLSMAHHVQLEILVAIKTGIQAFLHPSVTIPQNRLVEVFLYKRCRNIACQSALPAEECRCNVCSNRNGFCNLCMCVICNKFDFEVNTCRWIGCDFCSHWTHTDCAIRDGQIGMGQSIKSGTGHAEMLFRCQACQKTSELLGWVKDVFQQCAPGWDRDALLRELEFVCKIFRLSEDSKGRKLFRKCADLIERLRNSLADAINPRMILQVLQELELDSPKSTENEEIGRLITPQEACNRIAEVVHEAVKKMELVAEEKMRLYKKARIAVEACDRELDEKARELQELKAERLRKKQQVDELESIVRLKQAEAEMFQLKANEARQEADRLQSIALAKSERAEQDYASLYLKRRLEEAEAEKQFLFEKIKYQETQRPMQASGSGAGDSSQTPMLSKIHDLLKNVRSIPPKMEGHQ
;
A
#
# COMPACT_ATOMS: atom_id res chain seq x y z
N MET A 1 40.50 -58.22 2.46
CA MET A 1 39.28 -58.24 3.30
C MET A 1 38.12 -58.11 2.32
N GLY A 2 37.59 -59.16 1.67
CA GLY A 2 36.72 -60.24 2.20
C GLY A 2 35.39 -59.66 2.70
N THR A 3 34.16 -60.02 2.30
CA THR A 3 33.51 -61.00 1.39
C THR A 3 31.99 -60.69 1.40
N SER A 4 31.24 -61.06 0.34
CA SER A 4 29.84 -61.60 0.35
C SER A 4 28.66 -60.73 0.84
N SER A 5 27.36 -60.87 0.49
CA SER A 5 26.50 -61.41 -0.60
C SER A 5 25.04 -61.38 -0.04
N GLY A 6 24.02 -61.23 -0.89
CA GLY A 6 22.59 -61.57 -0.64
C GLY A 6 21.72 -60.46 -0.01
N ALA A 7 20.42 -60.30 -0.28
CA ALA A 7 19.42 -61.16 -0.91
C ALA A 7 18.17 -60.34 -1.35
N ASN A 8 17.38 -60.90 -2.29
CA ASN A 8 16.02 -60.52 -2.67
C ASN A 8 15.00 -60.75 -1.54
N PHE A 9 13.96 -59.90 -1.42
CA PHE A 9 12.64 -60.30 -0.91
C PHE A 9 11.47 -59.51 -1.53
N HIS A 10 10.37 -60.24 -1.68
CA HIS A 10 9.08 -59.90 -2.27
C HIS A 10 8.26 -58.83 -1.51
N GLN A 11 7.55 -58.00 -2.29
CA GLN A 11 6.09 -57.77 -2.30
C GLN A 11 5.31 -57.96 -0.97
N GLN A 12 4.76 -56.86 -0.43
CA GLN A 12 3.44 -56.84 0.23
C GLN A 12 2.93 -55.39 0.42
N GLN A 13 1.78 -55.09 -0.19
CA GLN A 13 0.93 -53.93 0.12
C GLN A 13 0.33 -54.07 1.53
N PRO A 14 0.07 -52.96 2.23
CA PRO A 14 -0.98 -52.92 3.24
C PRO A 14 -2.25 -52.25 2.71
N GLN A 15 -3.35 -52.98 2.85
CA GLN A 15 -4.72 -52.60 2.54
C GLN A 15 -5.26 -51.52 3.50
N GLN A 16 -6.21 -50.75 2.99
CA GLN A 16 -7.03 -49.77 3.72
C GLN A 16 -7.80 -50.39 4.90
N PRO A 17 -8.06 -49.66 5.99
CA PRO A 17 -9.08 -50.02 6.97
C PRO A 17 -10.49 -49.53 6.54
N PRO A 18 -11.57 -50.26 6.92
CA PRO A 18 -12.94 -49.96 6.55
C PRO A 18 -13.57 -48.85 7.44
N PRO A 19 -14.68 -48.22 7.00
CA PRO A 19 -15.37 -47.19 7.76
C PRO A 19 -16.33 -47.78 8.81
N PRO A 20 -16.53 -47.13 9.97
CA PRO A 20 -17.62 -47.46 10.88
C PRO A 20 -18.91 -46.73 10.47
N THR A 21 -20.01 -47.48 10.39
CA THR A 21 -21.37 -46.92 10.52
C THR A 21 -21.65 -46.62 12.00
N PRO A 22 -22.55 -45.66 12.30
CA PRO A 22 -23.84 -46.12 12.79
C PRO A 22 -25.05 -45.25 12.35
N THR A 23 -26.13 -45.97 12.04
CA THR A 23 -27.54 -45.71 12.40
C THR A 23 -28.10 -44.28 12.31
N GLY A 24 -29.06 -44.11 11.40
CA GLY A 24 -29.89 -42.92 11.33
C GLY A 24 -30.93 -42.82 12.44
N LEU A 25 -31.49 -41.62 12.54
CA LEU A 25 -32.88 -41.37 12.91
C LEU A 25 -33.38 -40.21 12.06
N GLN A 26 -34.48 -40.48 11.36
CA GLN A 26 -35.21 -39.55 10.53
C GLN A 26 -35.99 -38.57 11.41
N THR A 27 -36.05 -37.31 10.98
CA THR A 27 -37.30 -36.55 11.11
C THR A 27 -37.41 -35.61 9.91
N SER A 28 -38.32 -36.02 9.03
CA SER A 28 -38.99 -35.26 7.99
C SER A 28 -39.55 -33.93 8.47
N LEU A 29 -39.45 -32.87 7.66
CA LEU A 29 -40.58 -32.02 7.30
C LEU A 29 -40.29 -31.34 5.95
N SER A 30 -40.99 -31.83 4.92
CA SER A 30 -41.11 -31.22 3.60
C SER A 30 -42.05 -30.02 3.67
N LEU A 31 -41.73 -28.93 2.94
CA LEU A 31 -42.73 -28.13 2.23
C LEU A 31 -42.12 -27.66 0.91
N ALA A 32 -42.82 -28.02 -0.16
CA ALA A 32 -42.53 -27.71 -1.55
C ALA A 32 -43.55 -26.68 -2.09
N SER A 33 -43.38 -26.35 -3.38
CA SER A 33 -44.25 -25.62 -4.31
C SER A 33 -44.06 -24.10 -4.39
N SER A 34 -44.12 -23.45 -5.56
CA SER A 34 -44.22 -23.90 -6.97
C SER A 34 -43.98 -22.69 -7.89
N GLU A 35 -43.36 -22.94 -9.05
CA GLU A 35 -43.67 -22.49 -10.43
C GLU A 35 -44.17 -21.04 -10.69
N GLN A 36 -43.44 -20.20 -11.45
CA GLN A 36 -43.39 -20.06 -12.94
C GLN A 36 -44.41 -19.04 -13.48
N VAL A 37 -43.95 -18.08 -14.33
CA VAL A 37 -44.59 -17.50 -15.55
C VAL A 37 -44.15 -16.03 -15.83
N GLY A 38 -43.62 -15.79 -17.04
CA GLY A 38 -44.07 -14.73 -17.99
C GLY A 38 -43.43 -13.33 -17.99
N SER A 39 -42.70 -13.00 -19.06
CA SER A 39 -42.19 -11.66 -19.48
C SER A 39 -43.30 -10.67 -19.90
N PRO A 40 -43.03 -9.35 -20.16
CA PRO A 40 -42.37 -8.91 -21.41
C PRO A 40 -41.42 -7.67 -21.35
N GLU A 41 -40.59 -7.59 -22.40
CA GLU A 41 -39.80 -6.48 -22.96
C GLU A 41 -40.06 -5.02 -22.51
N MET A 42 -38.97 -4.29 -22.22
CA MET A 42 -38.75 -2.91 -22.67
C MET A 42 -37.26 -2.66 -22.97
N GLN A 43 -37.03 -1.82 -23.98
CA GLN A 43 -35.78 -1.53 -24.69
C GLN A 43 -34.63 -0.92 -23.85
N GLU A 44 -33.42 -1.38 -24.19
CA GLU A 44 -32.08 -0.74 -24.15
C GLU A 44 -32.06 0.81 -24.07
N PRO A 45 -31.06 1.41 -23.39
CA PRO A 45 -29.75 1.53 -24.04
C PRO A 45 -28.51 1.40 -23.13
N GLY A 46 -27.53 0.65 -23.65
CA GLY A 46 -26.09 0.91 -23.60
C GLY A 46 -25.47 1.50 -22.32
N SER A 47 -24.64 0.70 -21.66
CA SER A 47 -23.50 1.21 -20.88
C SER A 47 -22.35 0.21 -20.87
N ASN A 48 -21.26 0.62 -21.52
CA ASN A 48 -19.94 0.05 -21.39
C ASN A 48 -19.56 0.01 -19.91
N SER A 49 -19.25 -1.17 -19.40
CA SER A 49 -18.31 -1.34 -18.28
C SER A 49 -17.89 -2.79 -18.22
N ASP A 50 -16.70 -3.08 -18.75
CA ASP A 50 -15.89 -4.17 -18.23
C ASP A 50 -14.77 -3.51 -17.42
N GLN A 51 -15.06 -3.33 -16.13
CA GLN A 51 -14.04 -3.23 -15.09
C GLN A 51 -13.69 -4.66 -14.69
N GLY A 52 -12.44 -5.01 -14.85
CA GLY A 52 -11.95 -6.27 -14.34
C GLY A 52 -10.61 -6.60 -14.95
N HIS A 53 -9.54 -6.17 -14.29
CA HIS A 53 -8.35 -6.96 -13.97
C HIS A 53 -7.28 -6.00 -13.43
N ASP A 54 -7.28 -5.78 -12.10
CA ASP A 54 -6.13 -5.27 -11.36
C ASP A 54 -4.96 -6.25 -11.52
N SER A 55 -4.24 -6.14 -12.62
CA SER A 55 -3.02 -6.89 -12.83
C SER A 55 -1.90 -6.13 -12.11
N ALA A 56 -1.28 -6.77 -11.13
CA ALA A 56 -0.14 -6.23 -10.37
C ALA A 56 1.01 -5.71 -11.28
N THR A 57 1.02 -6.10 -12.55
CA THR A 57 1.94 -5.62 -13.59
C THR A 57 1.64 -4.20 -14.06
N GLU A 58 0.39 -3.75 -14.14
CA GLU A 58 0.08 -2.37 -14.60
C GLU A 58 0.44 -1.35 -13.51
N SER A 59 0.09 -1.63 -12.25
CA SER A 59 0.39 -0.76 -11.09
C SER A 59 1.88 -0.72 -10.69
N ALA A 60 2.70 -1.62 -11.25
CA ALA A 60 4.14 -1.64 -11.03
C ALA A 60 4.92 -0.84 -12.09
N SER A 61 4.26 -0.44 -13.18
CA SER A 61 4.90 0.29 -14.28
C SER A 61 5.18 1.72 -13.86
N SER A 62 6.33 2.27 -14.24
CA SER A 62 6.59 3.69 -14.01
C SER A 62 6.00 4.60 -15.11
N ARG A 63 5.27 4.04 -16.07
CA ARG A 63 4.69 4.79 -17.18
C ARG A 63 3.62 5.77 -16.70
N GLU A 64 2.71 5.29 -15.86
CA GLU A 64 1.60 6.07 -15.30
C GLU A 64 1.98 6.84 -14.03
N THR A 65 3.23 6.72 -13.55
CA THR A 65 3.65 7.48 -12.37
C THR A 65 3.75 8.96 -12.71
N TRP A 66 3.21 9.80 -11.83
CA TRP A 66 3.30 11.25 -11.94
C TRP A 66 4.74 11.71 -12.20
N PRO A 67 4.95 12.80 -12.96
CA PRO A 67 6.29 13.31 -13.23
C PRO A 67 7.01 13.62 -11.93
N ALA A 68 8.14 12.95 -11.68
CA ALA A 68 9.11 13.40 -10.70
C ALA A 68 10.08 14.34 -11.43
N GLU A 69 10.25 15.57 -10.94
CA GLU A 69 11.22 16.49 -11.52
C GLU A 69 12.62 15.85 -11.49
N PRO A 70 13.29 15.70 -12.64
CA PRO A 70 14.68 15.30 -12.64
C PRO A 70 15.49 16.45 -12.04
N ASN A 71 16.31 16.14 -11.03
CA ASN A 71 17.29 17.08 -10.50
C ASN A 71 18.20 17.52 -11.66
N HIS A 72 17.94 18.69 -12.22
CA HIS A 72 18.66 19.23 -13.37
C HIS A 72 20.07 19.66 -12.94
N GLY A 73 21.03 18.74 -13.05
CA GLY A 73 22.45 19.05 -13.06
C GLY A 73 22.96 19.11 -14.50
N SER A 74 22.85 20.28 -15.16
CA SER A 74 23.73 20.61 -16.28
C SER A 74 23.71 22.13 -16.53
N ALA A 75 24.67 22.82 -15.93
CA ALA A 75 25.08 24.16 -16.36
C ALA A 75 26.01 24.03 -17.57
N ALA A 76 25.59 24.53 -18.74
CA ALA A 76 26.49 24.97 -19.80
C ALA A 76 25.75 25.87 -20.81
N ALA A 77 26.19 27.13 -20.83
CA ALA A 77 26.26 28.04 -21.98
C ALA A 77 24.99 28.42 -22.76
N ALA A 78 24.47 29.60 -22.45
CA ALA A 78 24.09 30.58 -23.46
C ALA A 78 24.34 31.99 -22.91
N VAL A 79 25.56 32.49 -23.11
CA VAL A 79 25.91 33.90 -22.91
C VAL A 79 25.59 34.59 -24.23
N VAL A 80 24.54 35.41 -24.27
CA VAL A 80 24.45 36.51 -25.23
C VAL A 80 23.96 37.75 -24.49
N ALA A 81 24.84 38.74 -24.49
CA ALA A 81 24.65 40.05 -23.92
C ALA A 81 23.53 40.83 -24.61
N SER A 82 22.85 41.67 -23.83
CA SER A 82 22.43 43.00 -24.29
C SER A 82 22.32 43.92 -23.08
N THR A 83 23.26 44.84 -23.03
CA THR A 83 23.43 45.93 -22.06
C THR A 83 22.56 47.15 -22.38
N ALA A 84 22.28 47.92 -21.33
CA ALA A 84 22.18 49.39 -21.26
C ALA A 84 20.79 50.06 -21.28
N ALA A 85 20.44 50.70 -20.16
CA ALA A 85 20.21 52.16 -19.97
C ALA A 85 19.42 52.36 -18.65
N SER A 86 19.97 52.91 -17.56
CA SER A 86 20.34 54.31 -17.26
C SER A 86 19.15 55.23 -16.90
N GLY A 87 19.22 55.83 -15.69
CA GLY A 87 18.53 57.07 -15.25
C GLY A 87 17.14 56.84 -14.65
N GLY A 88 16.80 57.26 -13.43
CA GLY A 88 16.98 58.58 -12.79
C GLY A 88 15.56 59.18 -12.63
N GLY A 89 14.94 59.15 -11.45
CA GLY A 89 14.87 60.30 -10.52
C GLY A 89 13.60 61.15 -10.71
N GLY A 90 12.83 61.40 -9.64
CA GLY A 90 11.92 62.56 -9.55
C GLY A 90 10.45 62.31 -9.20
N VAL A 91 10.09 62.66 -7.96
CA VAL A 91 8.81 63.21 -7.44
C VAL A 91 8.00 64.01 -8.48
N VAL A 92 6.66 64.02 -8.56
CA VAL A 92 5.62 64.62 -7.67
C VAL A 92 4.21 64.22 -8.19
N GLY A 93 3.18 64.27 -7.32
CA GLY A 93 1.80 64.62 -7.73
C GLY A 93 0.71 63.58 -7.44
N GLY A 94 -0.07 63.79 -6.38
CA GLY A 94 -1.22 62.95 -6.02
C GLY A 94 -2.56 63.38 -6.62
N ILE A 95 -3.59 62.58 -6.33
CA ILE A 95 -5.03 62.86 -6.11
C ILE A 95 -5.58 61.51 -5.58
N GLY A 96 -5.99 61.37 -4.31
CA GLY A 96 -7.38 61.53 -3.84
C GLY A 96 -8.26 60.39 -4.38
N VAL A 97 -8.79 59.43 -3.63
CA VAL A 97 -9.86 59.43 -2.59
C VAL A 97 -9.95 57.95 -2.13
N GLY A 98 -10.21 57.50 -0.89
CA GLY A 98 -10.72 58.07 0.36
C GLY A 98 -10.79 56.97 1.45
N VAL A 99 -10.42 57.34 2.68
CA VAL A 99 -10.98 56.96 4.01
C VAL A 99 -11.19 55.47 4.34
N ARG A 100 -10.43 54.76 5.20
CA ARG A 100 -10.06 54.84 6.65
C ARG A 100 -11.12 54.48 7.71
N ILE A 101 -10.85 53.37 8.43
CA ILE A 101 -10.83 53.12 9.91
C ILE A 101 -12.24 53.20 10.59
N VAL A 102 -12.66 52.38 11.56
CA VAL A 102 -12.11 52.16 12.92
C VAL A 102 -12.72 50.91 13.60
N ASP A 103 -11.88 50.27 14.40
CA ASP A 103 -12.15 49.33 15.50
C ASP A 103 -13.22 49.79 16.52
N LYS A 104 -13.80 48.82 17.24
CA LYS A 104 -14.34 49.07 18.59
C LYS A 104 -14.45 47.80 19.42
N GLU A 105 -13.60 47.70 20.44
CA GLU A 105 -13.83 46.85 21.62
C GLU A 105 -14.72 47.60 22.64
N LYS A 106 -15.62 46.88 23.33
CA LYS A 106 -15.96 47.12 24.74
C LYS A 106 -16.69 45.93 25.37
N GLU A 107 -16.47 45.79 26.66
CA GLU A 107 -16.63 44.62 27.52
C GLU A 107 -17.91 44.64 28.39
N VAL A 108 -18.23 43.46 28.96
CA VAL A 108 -19.02 43.13 30.18
C VAL A 108 -20.53 42.81 30.06
N GLY A 109 -20.90 41.60 30.50
CA GLY A 109 -22.24 41.24 30.97
C GLY A 109 -22.53 39.73 31.08
N ASN A 110 -22.51 39.19 32.32
CA ASN A 110 -22.78 37.80 32.72
C ASN A 110 -24.03 37.13 32.11
N GLY A 111 -23.91 35.83 31.82
CA GLY A 111 -25.06 34.91 31.63
C GLY A 111 -24.62 33.51 31.17
N ILE A 112 -24.61 32.54 32.09
CA ILE A 112 -24.39 31.11 31.81
C ILE A 112 -25.54 30.57 30.95
N PRO A 113 -25.25 29.73 29.92
CA PRO A 113 -25.94 28.45 29.87
C PRO A 113 -24.99 27.27 29.59
N LYS A 114 -24.98 26.34 30.55
CA LYS A 114 -24.98 24.87 30.40
C LYS A 114 -24.09 24.24 29.31
N LEU A 115 -23.11 23.47 29.79
CA LEU A 115 -22.42 22.38 29.10
C LEU A 115 -23.28 21.66 28.05
N GLN A 116 -22.75 21.57 26.83
CA GLN A 116 -22.88 20.36 26.03
C GLN A 116 -21.48 19.77 25.85
N VAL A 117 -21.16 18.81 26.72
CA VAL A 117 -20.05 17.89 26.53
C VAL A 117 -20.43 16.98 25.36
N ILE A 118 -19.98 17.34 24.17
CA ILE A 118 -19.80 16.35 23.10
C ILE A 118 -18.46 15.68 23.41
N ARG A 119 -18.50 14.57 24.17
CA ARG A 119 -17.42 13.59 24.19
C ARG A 119 -17.34 12.98 22.79
N GLY A 120 -16.58 13.63 21.92
CA GLY A 120 -16.12 13.08 20.66
C GLY A 120 -14.66 12.61 20.80
N SER A 121 -14.45 11.49 21.51
CA SER A 121 -13.17 10.78 21.43
C SER A 121 -13.09 10.06 20.09
N SER A 122 -12.59 10.68 19.01
CA SER A 122 -12.29 9.95 17.74
C SER A 122 -11.50 10.74 16.65
N ARG A 123 -10.60 11.68 16.96
CA ARG A 123 -9.75 12.31 15.90
C ARG A 123 -8.27 12.49 16.23
N LEU A 124 -7.83 12.16 17.44
CA LEU A 124 -6.44 12.37 17.87
C LEU A 124 -5.53 11.14 17.73
N ASP A 125 -6.06 10.00 17.27
CA ASP A 125 -5.34 8.71 17.32
C ASP A 125 -4.98 8.10 15.95
N ARG A 126 -5.40 8.71 14.83
CA ARG A 126 -5.04 8.23 13.48
C ARG A 126 -3.85 9.01 12.95
N MET A 127 -2.75 8.30 12.66
CA MET A 127 -1.60 8.84 11.93
C MET A 127 -1.99 9.15 10.48
N SER A 128 -1.50 10.25 9.92
CA SER A 128 -1.76 10.62 8.52
C SER A 128 -0.53 10.44 7.62
N LEU A 129 -0.73 10.31 6.30
CA LEU A 129 0.36 10.26 5.32
C LEU A 129 1.28 11.49 5.37
N ARG A 130 0.72 12.68 5.67
CA ARG A 130 1.50 13.90 5.84
C ARG A 130 2.43 13.83 7.05
N GLU A 131 1.97 13.25 8.17
CA GLU A 131 2.82 13.00 9.34
C GLU A 131 3.96 12.04 8.98
N VAL A 132 3.66 10.95 8.27
CA VAL A 132 4.68 9.98 7.82
C VAL A 132 5.75 10.63 6.94
N ALA A 133 5.34 11.49 6.01
CA ALA A 133 6.26 12.16 5.09
C ALA A 133 7.13 13.24 5.78
N ARG A 134 6.56 13.97 6.74
CA ARG A 134 7.18 15.16 7.33
C ARG A 134 7.98 14.88 8.60
N GLU A 135 7.47 14.03 9.48
CA GLU A 135 8.02 13.84 10.82
C GLU A 135 9.26 12.94 10.83
N ARG A 136 10.03 13.02 11.92
CA ARG A 136 11.25 12.23 12.07
C ARG A 136 10.95 10.72 12.05
N VAL A 137 11.88 9.96 11.47
CA VAL A 137 11.68 8.52 11.25
C VAL A 137 11.45 7.76 12.55
N ASP A 138 12.23 8.07 13.58
CA ASP A 138 12.15 7.44 14.91
C ASP A 138 10.79 7.63 15.58
N LEU A 139 10.26 8.86 15.57
CA LEU A 139 8.94 9.17 16.17
C LEU A 139 7.80 8.43 15.48
N VAL A 140 7.81 8.43 14.15
CA VAL A 140 6.79 7.73 13.35
C VAL A 140 6.91 6.21 13.53
N ALA A 141 8.14 5.67 13.59
CA ALA A 141 8.36 4.26 13.80
C ALA A 141 7.82 3.80 15.17
N GLU A 142 8.08 4.55 16.26
CA GLU A 142 7.54 4.22 17.58
C GLU A 142 6.00 4.27 17.61
N LYS A 143 5.39 5.26 16.96
CA LYS A 143 3.93 5.35 16.87
C LYS A 143 3.34 4.19 16.04
N MET A 144 3.97 3.81 14.91
CA MET A 144 3.50 2.68 14.09
C MET A 144 3.64 1.32 14.80
N LYS A 145 4.66 1.11 15.64
CA LYS A 145 4.86 -0.16 16.36
C LYS A 145 3.68 -0.58 17.24
N VAL A 146 2.93 0.38 17.77
CA VAL A 146 1.78 0.13 18.65
C VAL A 146 0.43 0.25 17.93
N MET A 147 0.45 0.55 16.62
CA MET A 147 -0.77 0.64 15.82
C MET A 147 -1.26 -0.75 15.37
N PRO A 148 -2.59 -0.97 15.30
CA PRO A 148 -3.14 -2.16 14.67
C PRO A 148 -2.74 -2.27 13.18
N GLU A 149 -2.50 -3.49 12.71
CA GLU A 149 -2.11 -3.76 11.32
C GLU A 149 -3.16 -3.25 10.31
N GLU A 150 -4.44 -3.34 10.66
CA GLU A 150 -5.55 -2.80 9.84
C GLU A 150 -5.38 -1.30 9.56
N HIS A 151 -4.95 -0.52 10.56
CA HIS A 151 -4.69 0.91 10.38
C HIS A 151 -3.45 1.18 9.51
N LEU A 152 -2.44 0.30 9.56
CA LEU A 152 -1.27 0.41 8.70
C LEU A 152 -1.63 0.12 7.25
N GLU A 153 -2.46 -0.89 7.01
CA GLU A 153 -2.95 -1.21 5.67
C GLU A 153 -3.92 -0.15 5.14
N ASP A 154 -4.76 0.46 5.99
CA ASP A 154 -5.57 1.63 5.64
C ASP A 154 -4.73 2.79 5.09
N MET A 155 -3.59 3.09 5.72
CA MET A 155 -2.67 4.13 5.22
C MET A 155 -2.07 3.75 3.86
N LYS A 156 -1.73 2.47 3.66
CA LYS A 156 -1.24 1.97 2.35
C LYS A 156 -2.32 2.08 1.28
N ASN A 157 -3.57 1.73 1.61
CA ASN A 157 -4.74 1.88 0.74
C ASN A 157 -4.98 3.34 0.36
N GLU A 158 -4.92 4.26 1.34
CA GLU A 158 -5.07 5.70 1.13
C GLU A 158 -4.03 6.22 0.11
N LEU A 159 -2.76 5.86 0.30
CA LEU A 159 -1.70 6.26 -0.63
C LEU A 159 -1.84 5.61 -2.01
N ARG A 160 -2.29 4.35 -2.09
CA ARG A 160 -2.58 3.69 -3.38
C ARG A 160 -3.65 4.47 -4.15
N SER A 161 -4.74 4.88 -3.50
CA SER A 161 -5.81 5.68 -4.12
C SER A 161 -5.33 7.06 -4.59
N ILE A 162 -4.44 7.71 -3.82
CA ILE A 162 -3.80 8.96 -4.23
C ILE A 162 -2.97 8.76 -5.51
N LEU A 163 -2.14 7.71 -5.54
CA LEU A 163 -1.25 7.40 -6.66
C LEU A 163 -2.00 6.95 -7.91
N GLU A 164 -3.17 6.33 -7.76
CA GLU A 164 -4.04 5.92 -8.87
C GLU A 164 -4.64 7.12 -9.63
N GLY A 165 -4.78 8.27 -8.95
CA GLY A 165 -5.29 9.49 -9.60
C GLY A 165 -6.80 9.50 -9.85
N THR A 166 -7.54 8.50 -9.35
CA THR A 166 -9.00 8.38 -9.52
C THR A 166 -9.79 9.52 -8.85
N GLY A 167 -9.19 10.22 -7.87
CA GLY A 167 -9.79 11.38 -7.20
C GLY A 167 -9.55 12.74 -7.86
N GLY A 168 -9.09 12.79 -9.12
CA GLY A 168 -8.93 14.04 -9.88
C GLY A 168 -7.78 14.93 -9.41
N SER A 169 -7.91 16.25 -9.59
CA SER A 169 -6.82 17.21 -9.33
C SER A 169 -6.34 17.25 -7.88
N HIS A 170 -7.23 16.96 -6.91
CA HIS A 170 -6.88 16.92 -5.50
C HIS A 170 -5.85 15.82 -5.18
N HIS A 171 -5.99 14.62 -5.77
CA HIS A 171 -5.02 13.53 -5.56
C HIS A 171 -3.64 13.88 -6.14
N ILE A 172 -3.62 14.56 -7.29
CA ILE A 172 -2.37 15.02 -7.93
C ILE A 172 -1.66 16.03 -7.03
N GLU A 173 -2.38 17.05 -6.56
CA GLU A 173 -1.82 18.08 -5.67
C GLU A 173 -1.32 17.47 -4.36
N GLU A 174 -2.08 16.51 -3.79
CA GLU A 174 -1.69 15.85 -2.56
C GLU A 174 -0.44 14.99 -2.72
N PHE A 175 -0.36 14.22 -3.81
CA PHE A 175 0.84 13.44 -4.12
C PHE A 175 2.07 14.33 -4.26
N LEU A 176 1.95 15.44 -5.01
CA LEU A 176 3.06 16.39 -5.19
C LEU A 176 3.49 17.01 -3.86
N TYR A 177 2.55 17.29 -2.96
CA TYR A 177 2.85 17.80 -1.63
C TYR A 177 3.59 16.79 -0.75
N LEU A 178 3.12 15.54 -0.71
CA LEU A 178 3.80 14.44 0.00
C LEU A 178 5.21 14.21 -0.55
N GLN A 179 5.35 14.17 -1.88
CA GLN A 179 6.62 13.97 -2.53
C GLN A 179 7.60 15.09 -2.24
N LYS A 180 7.14 16.35 -2.24
CA LYS A 180 7.95 17.51 -1.86
C LYS A 180 8.48 17.41 -0.42
N PHE A 181 7.65 16.98 0.53
CA PHE A 181 8.12 16.74 1.89
C PHE A 181 9.23 15.69 1.95
N VAL A 182 9.00 14.51 1.37
CA VAL A 182 10.00 13.44 1.39
C VAL A 182 11.30 13.86 0.70
N GLN A 183 11.24 14.63 -0.40
CA GLN A 183 12.42 15.11 -1.12
C GLN A 183 13.20 16.20 -0.36
N SER A 184 12.52 17.04 0.41
CA SER A 184 13.15 18.11 1.21
C SER A 184 13.85 17.63 2.50
N ARG A 185 13.66 16.36 2.85
CA ARG A 185 14.21 15.75 4.07
C ARG A 185 15.67 15.35 3.89
N GLY A 186 16.60 16.13 4.46
CA GLY A 186 18.03 15.80 4.49
C GLY A 186 18.42 14.74 5.53
N ASP A 187 17.56 14.47 6.51
CA ASP A 187 17.79 13.51 7.60
C ASP A 187 17.51 12.05 7.21
N LEU A 188 16.90 11.80 6.04
CA LEU A 188 16.61 10.45 5.51
C LEU A 188 17.89 9.75 5.00
N THR A 189 18.81 9.49 5.92
CA THR A 189 20.06 8.76 5.69
C THR A 189 19.87 7.24 5.80
N GLN A 190 20.86 6.46 5.33
CA GLN A 190 20.83 4.99 5.44
C GLN A 190 20.61 4.52 6.89
N THR A 191 21.28 5.15 7.84
CA THR A 191 21.14 4.84 9.27
C THR A 191 19.73 5.11 9.77
N MET A 192 19.16 6.28 9.45
CA MET A 192 17.81 6.64 9.89
C MET A 192 16.74 5.74 9.27
N LEU A 193 16.81 5.48 7.96
CA LEU A 193 15.85 4.62 7.26
C LEU A 193 15.90 3.16 7.74
N SER A 194 17.06 2.69 8.20
CA SER A 194 17.20 1.34 8.77
C SER A 194 16.50 1.18 10.12
N MET A 195 16.16 2.29 10.81
CA MET A 195 15.37 2.28 12.04
C MET A 195 13.86 2.47 11.79
N ALA A 196 13.46 2.74 10.54
CA ALA A 196 12.06 2.94 10.18
C ALA A 196 11.23 1.68 10.43
N HIS A 197 9.94 1.88 10.71
CA HIS A 197 8.98 0.78 10.61
C HIS A 197 8.90 0.30 9.14
N HIS A 198 8.65 -0.99 8.91
CA HIS A 198 8.66 -1.55 7.55
C HIS A 198 7.61 -0.87 6.64
N VAL A 199 6.36 -0.74 7.11
CA VAL A 199 5.28 -0.03 6.40
C VAL A 199 5.62 1.46 6.17
N GLN A 200 6.27 2.12 7.14
CA GLN A 200 6.72 3.50 6.96
C GLN A 200 7.67 3.61 5.77
N LEU A 201 8.58 2.65 5.63
CA LEU A 201 9.57 2.64 4.56
C LEU A 201 8.92 2.34 3.20
N GLU A 202 7.94 1.42 3.14
CA GLU A 202 7.12 1.19 1.95
C GLU A 202 6.42 2.49 1.49
N ILE A 203 5.78 3.20 2.42
CA ILE A 203 5.11 4.49 2.17
C ILE A 203 6.12 5.53 1.66
N LEU A 204 7.26 5.70 2.32
CA LEU A 204 8.28 6.67 1.92
C LEU A 204 8.87 6.36 0.53
N VAL A 205 9.11 5.09 0.22
CA VAL A 205 9.58 4.65 -1.11
C VAL A 205 8.51 4.88 -2.17
N ALA A 206 7.25 4.54 -1.89
CA ALA A 206 6.13 4.77 -2.80
C ALA A 206 5.93 6.26 -3.09
N ILE A 207 5.97 7.14 -2.07
CA ILE A 207 5.89 8.60 -2.25
C ILE A 207 7.06 9.11 -3.11
N LYS A 208 8.28 8.67 -2.80
CA LYS A 208 9.49 9.14 -3.50
C LYS A 208 9.52 8.68 -4.97
N THR A 209 9.05 7.48 -5.26
CA THR A 209 9.13 6.89 -6.60
C THR A 209 7.87 7.09 -7.44
N GLY A 210 6.73 7.33 -6.80
CA GLY A 210 5.40 7.34 -7.40
C GLY A 210 4.85 5.95 -7.73
N ILE A 211 5.51 4.85 -7.33
CA ILE A 211 5.16 3.49 -7.76
C ILE A 211 4.26 2.82 -6.70
N GLN A 212 3.07 2.39 -7.11
CA GLN A 212 2.07 1.78 -6.22
C GLN A 212 2.45 0.38 -5.76
N ALA A 213 3.20 -0.38 -6.58
CA ALA A 213 3.52 -1.76 -6.28
C ALA A 213 4.33 -1.97 -4.98
N PHE A 214 4.99 -0.93 -4.46
CA PHE A 214 5.62 -0.96 -3.12
C PHE A 214 4.60 -1.07 -1.97
N LEU A 215 3.32 -0.80 -2.23
CA LEU A 215 2.22 -0.82 -1.26
C LEU A 215 1.31 -2.05 -1.43
N HIS A 216 1.62 -2.93 -2.39
CA HIS A 216 0.74 -4.05 -2.72
C HIS A 216 0.89 -5.19 -1.69
N PRO A 217 -0.19 -5.77 -1.15
CA PRO A 217 -0.11 -6.79 -0.09
C PRO A 217 0.65 -8.06 -0.48
N SER A 218 0.67 -8.42 -1.77
CA SER A 218 1.43 -9.59 -2.25
C SER A 218 2.91 -9.32 -2.53
N VAL A 219 3.36 -8.06 -2.42
CA VAL A 219 4.72 -7.65 -2.69
C VAL A 219 5.45 -7.44 -1.37
N THR A 220 6.26 -8.42 -0.96
CA THR A 220 7.06 -8.31 0.26
C THR A 220 8.52 -8.01 -0.12
N ILE A 221 8.97 -6.78 0.15
CA ILE A 221 10.34 -6.36 -0.13
C ILE A 221 11.12 -6.25 1.20
N PRO A 222 12.31 -6.87 1.30
CA PRO A 222 13.16 -6.75 2.48
C PRO A 222 13.52 -5.28 2.80
N GLN A 223 13.57 -4.94 4.08
CA GLN A 223 13.83 -3.56 4.54
C GLN A 223 15.11 -2.97 3.94
N ASN A 224 16.22 -3.73 3.92
CA ASN A 224 17.48 -3.28 3.32
C ASN A 224 17.34 -2.92 1.83
N ARG A 225 16.53 -3.66 1.07
CA ARG A 225 16.25 -3.40 -0.35
C ARG A 225 15.44 -2.13 -0.53
N LEU A 226 14.44 -1.88 0.31
CA LEU A 226 13.69 -0.63 0.31
C LEU A 226 14.59 0.58 0.63
N VAL A 227 15.51 0.45 1.60
CA VAL A 227 16.51 1.50 1.90
C VAL A 227 17.41 1.76 0.68
N GLU A 228 17.90 0.71 0.03
CA GLU A 228 18.74 0.85 -1.17
C GLU A 228 17.99 1.51 -2.34
N VAL A 229 16.71 1.16 -2.56
CA VAL A 229 15.86 1.81 -3.56
C VAL A 229 15.65 3.28 -3.22
N PHE A 230 15.33 3.60 -1.96
CA PHE A 230 15.15 4.98 -1.51
C PHE A 230 16.40 5.83 -1.75
N LEU A 231 17.59 5.25 -1.56
CA LEU A 231 18.88 5.92 -1.72
C LEU A 231 19.45 5.80 -3.15
N TYR A 232 18.66 5.34 -4.12
CA TYR A 232 19.08 5.19 -5.52
C TYR A 232 20.26 4.22 -5.77
N LYS A 233 20.51 3.30 -4.83
CA LYS A 233 21.53 2.25 -4.93
C LYS A 233 20.99 0.95 -5.54
N ARG A 234 19.67 0.85 -5.71
CA ARG A 234 18.98 -0.28 -6.33
C ARG A 234 17.87 0.19 -7.26
N CYS A 235 17.65 -0.57 -8.32
CA CYS A 235 16.60 -0.33 -9.28
C CYS A 235 15.23 -0.34 -8.60
N ARG A 236 14.43 0.71 -8.86
CA ARG A 236 13.05 0.85 -8.37
C ARG A 236 12.04 -0.04 -9.08
N ASN A 237 12.42 -0.71 -10.17
CA ASN A 237 11.61 -1.75 -10.78
C ASN A 237 11.74 -3.02 -9.94
N ILE A 238 10.64 -3.42 -9.30
CA ILE A 238 10.55 -4.55 -8.36
C ILE A 238 10.84 -5.89 -9.05
N ALA A 239 10.68 -6.00 -10.36
CA ALA A 239 11.09 -7.18 -11.12
C ALA A 239 12.60 -7.18 -11.43
N CYS A 240 13.20 -6.00 -11.67
CA CYS A 240 14.61 -5.89 -12.08
C CYS A 240 15.57 -6.02 -10.88
N GLN A 241 15.26 -5.34 -9.78
CA GLN A 241 16.02 -5.34 -8.51
C GLN A 241 17.54 -5.17 -8.63
N SER A 242 18.10 -4.72 -9.74
CA SER A 242 19.56 -4.67 -9.92
C SER A 242 20.20 -3.61 -9.04
N ALA A 243 21.41 -3.90 -8.54
CA ALA A 243 22.23 -2.86 -7.89
C ALA A 243 22.59 -1.79 -8.94
N LEU A 244 22.69 -0.53 -8.53
CA LEU A 244 22.96 0.58 -9.44
C LEU A 244 24.34 1.19 -9.20
N PRO A 245 25.11 1.50 -10.27
CA PRO A 245 24.83 1.22 -11.69
C PRO A 245 24.73 -0.29 -12.02
N ALA A 246 23.78 -0.68 -12.87
CA ALA A 246 23.62 -2.08 -13.24
C ALA A 246 24.74 -2.53 -14.17
N GLU A 247 25.15 -3.80 -14.04
CA GLU A 247 26.31 -4.39 -14.74
C GLU A 247 27.61 -3.58 -14.59
N GLU A 248 27.73 -2.80 -13.50
CA GLU A 248 28.87 -1.92 -13.25
C GLU A 248 29.15 -0.93 -14.40
N CYS A 249 28.11 -0.52 -15.12
CA CYS A 249 28.23 0.41 -16.23
C CYS A 249 28.84 1.75 -15.77
N ARG A 250 29.90 2.20 -16.47
CA ARG A 250 30.66 3.41 -16.12
C ARG A 250 30.34 4.61 -17.01
N CYS A 251 29.23 4.57 -17.75
CA CYS A 251 28.87 5.68 -18.64
C CYS A 251 28.32 6.88 -17.85
N ASN A 252 28.44 8.08 -18.43
CA ASN A 252 27.98 9.32 -17.81
C ASN A 252 26.50 9.29 -17.40
N VAL A 253 25.65 8.62 -18.19
CA VAL A 253 24.22 8.47 -17.90
C VAL A 253 24.01 7.64 -16.64
N CYS A 254 24.63 6.47 -16.56
CA CYS A 254 24.49 5.56 -15.43
C CYS A 254 25.13 6.09 -14.14
N SER A 255 26.23 6.84 -14.24
CA SER A 255 26.93 7.37 -13.06
C SER A 255 26.28 8.62 -12.48
N ASN A 256 25.64 9.47 -13.30
CA ASN A 256 25.12 10.77 -12.84
C ASN A 256 23.61 10.82 -12.65
N ARG A 257 22.84 9.87 -13.21
CA ARG A 257 21.39 9.85 -13.06
C ARG A 257 20.98 8.97 -11.89
N ASN A 258 20.57 9.61 -10.80
CA ASN A 258 20.08 8.95 -9.60
C ASN A 258 18.94 7.96 -9.93
N GLY A 259 19.16 6.70 -9.59
CA GLY A 259 18.13 5.65 -9.69
C GLY A 259 17.91 5.13 -11.11
N PHE A 260 18.68 5.59 -12.09
CA PHE A 260 18.59 5.10 -13.47
C PHE A 260 19.17 3.69 -13.58
N CYS A 261 18.42 2.79 -14.24
CA CYS A 261 18.85 1.43 -14.54
C CYS A 261 18.92 1.23 -16.05
N ASN A 262 20.11 1.02 -16.61
CA ASN A 262 20.29 0.77 -18.05
C ASN A 262 19.66 -0.53 -18.53
N LEU A 263 19.29 -1.45 -17.64
CA LEU A 263 18.69 -2.73 -18.02
C LEU A 263 17.19 -2.64 -18.31
N CYS A 264 16.47 -1.72 -17.67
CA CYS A 264 15.01 -1.68 -17.78
C CYS A 264 14.42 -0.29 -17.97
N MET A 265 15.21 0.79 -17.87
CA MET A 265 14.69 2.16 -18.00
C MET A 265 15.11 2.80 -19.32
N CYS A 266 14.20 3.57 -19.89
CA CYS A 266 14.44 4.38 -21.06
C CYS A 266 15.43 5.51 -20.75
N VAL A 267 16.48 5.63 -21.57
CA VAL A 267 17.50 6.69 -21.44
C VAL A 267 16.92 8.10 -21.58
N ILE A 268 15.76 8.27 -22.21
CA ILE A 268 15.15 9.59 -22.40
C ILE A 268 14.27 9.97 -21.20
N CYS A 269 13.28 9.14 -20.85
CA CYS A 269 12.29 9.48 -19.81
C CYS A 269 12.56 8.88 -18.42
N ASN A 270 13.60 8.04 -18.26
CA ASN A 270 13.92 7.29 -17.04
C ASN A 270 12.77 6.40 -16.52
N LYS A 271 11.75 6.14 -17.34
CA LYS A 271 10.63 5.24 -17.06
C LYS A 271 10.92 3.85 -17.64
N PHE A 272 10.40 2.84 -16.98
CA PHE A 272 10.31 1.44 -17.36
C PHE A 272 8.83 1.02 -17.44
N ASP A 273 8.56 0.03 -18.27
CA ASP A 273 7.33 -0.76 -18.31
C ASP A 273 7.68 -2.26 -18.27
N PHE A 274 6.69 -3.14 -18.45
CA PHE A 274 6.89 -4.59 -18.48
C PHE A 274 6.73 -5.17 -19.89
N GLU A 275 6.74 -4.31 -20.91
CA GLU A 275 6.66 -4.77 -22.29
C GLU A 275 7.99 -5.43 -22.67
N VAL A 276 7.92 -6.68 -23.09
CA VAL A 276 9.07 -7.48 -23.53
C VAL A 276 8.81 -8.02 -24.91
N ASN A 277 9.87 -8.43 -25.63
CA ASN A 277 9.75 -9.03 -26.95
C ASN A 277 8.98 -8.12 -27.94
N THR A 278 9.37 -6.84 -28.01
CA THR A 278 8.60 -5.78 -28.69
C THR A 278 9.52 -4.78 -29.40
N CYS A 279 9.03 -4.19 -30.49
CA CYS A 279 9.58 -3.03 -31.19
C CYS A 279 9.28 -1.70 -30.47
N ARG A 280 8.57 -1.72 -29.32
CA ARG A 280 8.36 -0.55 -28.45
C ARG A 280 9.64 -0.06 -27.78
N TRP A 281 10.65 -0.92 -27.70
CA TRP A 281 11.95 -0.63 -27.14
C TRP A 281 13.03 -0.80 -28.19
N ILE A 282 13.99 0.12 -28.21
CA ILE A 282 15.15 0.10 -29.11
C ILE A 282 16.40 -0.01 -28.24
N GLY A 283 17.15 -1.09 -28.45
CA GLY A 283 18.46 -1.29 -27.83
C GLY A 283 19.57 -0.66 -28.70
N CYS A 284 20.58 -0.10 -28.06
CA CYS A 284 21.79 0.37 -28.76
C CYS A 284 22.82 -0.75 -28.89
N ASP A 285 23.26 -1.06 -30.11
CA ASP A 285 24.26 -2.12 -30.41
C ASP A 285 25.61 -1.92 -29.71
N PHE A 286 25.93 -0.69 -29.31
CA PHE A 286 27.25 -0.33 -28.80
C PHE A 286 27.35 -0.25 -27.28
N CYS A 287 26.23 0.05 -26.61
CA CYS A 287 26.24 0.29 -25.17
C CYS A 287 25.10 -0.41 -24.43
N SER A 288 24.26 -1.16 -25.15
CA SER A 288 23.14 -1.95 -24.62
C SER A 288 22.16 -1.17 -23.73
N HIS A 289 22.12 0.16 -23.90
CA HIS A 289 21.09 0.99 -23.28
C HIS A 289 19.82 0.96 -24.11
N TRP A 290 18.68 1.03 -23.41
CA TRP A 290 17.36 0.92 -24.00
C TRP A 290 16.62 2.25 -24.03
N THR A 291 15.84 2.48 -25.08
CA THR A 291 15.02 3.68 -25.25
C THR A 291 13.65 3.29 -25.79
N HIS A 292 12.57 3.83 -25.23
CA HIS A 292 11.25 3.66 -25.84
C HIS A 292 11.23 4.28 -27.25
N THR A 293 10.66 3.56 -28.21
CA THR A 293 10.51 4.02 -29.60
C THR A 293 9.80 5.36 -29.69
N ASP A 294 8.69 5.55 -28.96
CA ASP A 294 7.96 6.82 -28.94
C ASP A 294 8.79 7.97 -28.33
N CYS A 295 9.68 7.69 -27.37
CA CYS A 295 10.60 8.69 -26.84
C CYS A 295 11.67 9.06 -27.86
N ALA A 296 12.25 8.07 -28.53
CA ALA A 296 13.27 8.29 -29.55
C ALA A 296 12.72 9.10 -30.74
N ILE A 297 11.48 8.84 -31.17
CA ILE A 297 10.80 9.61 -32.22
C ILE A 297 10.58 11.05 -31.78
N ARG A 298 10.02 11.26 -30.58
CA ARG A 298 9.70 12.60 -30.06
C ARG A 298 10.94 13.48 -29.89
N ASP A 299 12.05 12.87 -29.51
CA ASP A 299 13.34 13.55 -29.29
C ASP A 299 14.18 13.65 -30.58
N GLY A 300 13.68 13.17 -31.72
CA GLY A 300 14.38 13.24 -33.01
C GLY A 300 15.61 12.32 -33.11
N GLN A 301 15.67 11.26 -32.29
CA GLN A 301 16.78 10.30 -32.28
C GLN A 301 16.64 9.21 -33.36
N ILE A 302 15.49 9.14 -34.04
CA ILE A 302 15.27 8.27 -35.19
C ILE A 302 15.22 9.13 -36.44
N GLY A 303 16.04 8.80 -37.44
CA GLY A 303 16.06 9.53 -38.70
C GLY A 303 16.97 8.90 -39.76
N MET A 304 16.97 9.52 -40.94
CA MET A 304 17.84 9.11 -42.04
C MET A 304 19.31 9.41 -41.73
N GLY A 305 20.19 8.47 -42.05
CA GLY A 305 21.64 8.67 -42.00
C GLY A 305 22.38 7.81 -43.01
N GLN A 306 23.68 8.03 -43.15
CA GLN A 306 24.51 7.25 -44.07
C GLN A 306 25.07 6.01 -43.36
N SER A 307 24.98 4.85 -44.01
CA SER A 307 25.57 3.62 -43.51
C SER A 307 27.10 3.68 -43.53
N ILE A 308 27.75 3.28 -42.43
CA ILE A 308 29.23 3.19 -42.35
C ILE A 308 29.74 1.84 -42.88
N LYS A 309 28.86 0.82 -42.99
CA LYS A 309 29.25 -0.58 -43.25
C LYS A 309 29.48 -0.90 -44.74
N SER A 310 29.11 -0.02 -45.65
CA SER A 310 29.26 -0.20 -47.10
C SER A 310 29.93 1.04 -47.69
N GLY A 311 31.06 0.87 -48.38
CA GLY A 311 31.84 1.97 -48.98
C GLY A 311 31.06 2.84 -49.97
N THR A 312 29.88 2.39 -50.42
CA THR A 312 28.81 3.20 -51.02
C THR A 312 27.79 3.55 -49.94
N GLY A 313 27.82 4.80 -49.46
CA GLY A 313 26.93 5.29 -48.41
C GLY A 313 25.47 5.32 -48.85
N HIS A 314 24.75 4.22 -48.67
CA HIS A 314 23.30 4.18 -48.81
C HIS A 314 22.67 4.88 -47.60
N ALA A 315 21.63 5.67 -47.85
CA ALA A 315 20.80 6.23 -46.81
C ALA A 315 20.02 5.09 -46.14
N GLU A 316 20.02 5.06 -44.81
CA GLU A 316 19.34 4.05 -43.98
C GLU A 316 18.65 4.75 -42.81
N MET A 317 17.61 4.11 -42.26
CA MET A 317 16.98 4.55 -41.02
C MET A 317 17.85 4.16 -39.82
N LEU A 318 18.27 5.15 -39.05
CA LEU A 318 19.17 4.99 -37.92
C LEU A 318 18.54 5.49 -36.62
N PHE A 319 18.92 4.87 -35.52
CA PHE A 319 18.68 5.32 -34.15
C PHE A 319 19.97 5.85 -33.53
N ARG A 320 20.00 7.12 -33.14
CA ARG A 320 21.10 7.73 -32.39
C ARG A 320 20.87 7.52 -30.89
N CYS A 321 21.79 6.82 -30.24
CA CYS A 321 21.67 6.56 -28.81
C CYS A 321 22.06 7.79 -27.99
N GLN A 322 21.17 8.26 -27.11
CA GLN A 322 21.45 9.40 -26.24
C GLN A 322 22.62 9.17 -25.25
N ALA A 323 22.92 7.91 -24.89
CA ALA A 323 23.96 7.59 -23.94
C ALA A 323 25.39 7.60 -24.54
N CYS A 324 25.56 7.01 -25.73
CA CYS A 324 26.88 6.87 -26.36
C CYS A 324 27.05 7.69 -27.66
N GLN A 325 25.98 8.33 -28.12
CA GLN A 325 25.90 9.16 -29.34
C GLN A 325 26.21 8.42 -30.66
N LYS A 326 26.40 7.10 -30.61
CA LYS A 326 26.54 6.23 -31.77
C LYS A 326 25.18 5.87 -32.37
N THR A 327 25.18 5.52 -33.65
CA THR A 327 23.98 5.20 -34.43
C THR A 327 23.85 3.70 -34.66
N SER A 328 22.70 3.14 -34.31
CA SER A 328 22.29 1.76 -34.61
C SER A 328 21.35 1.72 -35.80
N GLU A 329 21.41 0.64 -36.56
CA GLU A 329 20.63 0.45 -37.79
C GLU A 329 19.27 -0.19 -37.45
N LEU A 330 18.16 0.38 -37.94
CA LEU A 330 16.81 0.04 -37.47
C LEU A 330 16.13 -1.09 -38.24
N LEU A 331 16.48 -1.33 -39.50
CA LEU A 331 15.91 -2.43 -40.30
C LEU A 331 16.39 -3.78 -39.75
N GLY A 332 17.68 -3.90 -39.48
CA GLY A 332 18.29 -5.06 -38.82
C GLY A 332 17.73 -5.27 -37.43
N TRP A 333 17.61 -4.20 -36.63
CA TRP A 333 16.96 -4.27 -35.32
C TRP A 333 15.54 -4.85 -35.39
N VAL A 334 14.69 -4.30 -36.26
CA VAL A 334 13.31 -4.80 -36.45
C VAL A 334 13.32 -6.25 -36.93
N LYS A 335 14.24 -6.61 -37.82
CA LYS A 335 14.38 -7.99 -38.28
C LYS A 335 14.69 -8.94 -37.13
N ASP A 336 15.66 -8.61 -36.28
CA ASP A 336 16.06 -9.45 -35.15
C ASP A 336 14.92 -9.62 -34.14
N VAL A 337 14.19 -8.53 -33.85
CA VAL A 337 13.00 -8.58 -32.97
C VAL A 337 11.95 -9.52 -33.57
N PHE A 338 11.58 -9.37 -34.84
CA PHE A 338 10.59 -10.24 -35.47
C PHE A 338 11.05 -11.70 -35.56
N GLN A 339 12.34 -11.95 -35.83
CA GLN A 339 12.87 -13.32 -35.88
C GLN A 339 12.79 -14.02 -34.54
N GLN A 340 13.15 -13.32 -33.46
CA GLN A 340 13.19 -13.89 -32.12
C GLN A 340 11.82 -13.94 -31.45
N CYS A 341 10.97 -12.95 -31.70
CA CYS A 341 9.76 -12.70 -30.88
C CYS A 341 8.46 -13.05 -31.59
N ALA A 342 8.37 -12.86 -32.91
CA ALA A 342 7.12 -13.03 -33.64
C ALA A 342 6.48 -14.43 -33.56
N PRO A 343 7.22 -15.54 -33.40
CA PRO A 343 6.62 -16.86 -33.18
C PRO A 343 5.73 -16.96 -31.93
N GLY A 344 5.93 -16.09 -30.93
CA GLY A 344 5.17 -16.06 -29.68
C GLY A 344 4.07 -15.00 -29.63
N TRP A 345 3.87 -14.21 -30.69
CA TRP A 345 2.87 -13.14 -30.71
C TRP A 345 1.50 -13.67 -31.15
N ASP A 346 0.46 -13.20 -30.45
CA ASP A 346 -0.91 -13.29 -30.93
C ASP A 346 -1.21 -12.20 -31.98
N ARG A 347 -2.47 -12.17 -32.45
CA ARG A 347 -2.94 -11.18 -33.45
C ARG A 347 -2.73 -9.75 -32.99
N ASP A 348 -3.07 -9.45 -31.74
CA ASP A 348 -3.12 -8.09 -31.23
C ASP A 348 -1.71 -7.58 -30.93
N ALA A 349 -0.84 -8.45 -30.41
CA ALA A 349 0.59 -8.19 -30.29
C ALA A 349 1.20 -7.92 -31.67
N LEU A 350 0.98 -8.80 -32.66
CA LEU A 350 1.50 -8.58 -34.01
C LEU A 350 1.01 -7.24 -34.61
N LEU A 351 -0.27 -6.91 -34.45
CA LEU A 351 -0.83 -5.62 -34.88
C LEU A 351 -0.11 -4.43 -34.23
N ARG A 352 0.05 -4.45 -32.89
CA ARG A 352 0.76 -3.40 -32.16
C ARG A 352 2.20 -3.26 -32.63
N GLU A 353 2.91 -4.36 -32.82
CA GLU A 353 4.31 -4.34 -33.25
C GLU A 353 4.47 -3.80 -34.67
N LEU A 354 3.57 -4.17 -35.59
CA LEU A 354 3.53 -3.62 -36.93
C LEU A 354 3.29 -2.10 -36.92
N GLU A 355 2.44 -1.60 -36.02
CA GLU A 355 2.22 -0.16 -35.88
C GLU A 355 3.51 0.57 -35.44
N PHE A 356 4.34 -0.04 -34.59
CA PHE A 356 5.65 0.51 -34.24
C PHE A 356 6.62 0.51 -35.41
N VAL A 357 6.67 -0.57 -36.20
CA VAL A 357 7.46 -0.58 -37.44
C VAL A 357 7.00 0.53 -38.39
N CYS A 358 5.69 0.71 -38.56
CA CYS A 358 5.14 1.79 -39.36
C CYS A 358 5.52 3.18 -38.80
N LYS A 359 5.55 3.37 -37.47
CA LYS A 359 6.02 4.62 -36.85
C LYS A 359 7.50 4.88 -37.15
N ILE A 360 8.35 3.87 -37.00
CA ILE A 360 9.80 3.98 -37.22
C ILE A 360 10.10 4.36 -38.67
N PHE A 361 9.49 3.66 -39.64
CA PHE A 361 9.81 3.82 -41.07
C PHE A 361 8.91 4.83 -41.81
N ARG A 362 8.03 5.55 -41.11
CA ARG A 362 7.09 6.51 -41.73
C ARG A 362 7.80 7.56 -42.60
N LEU A 363 8.97 8.02 -42.15
CA LEU A 363 9.76 9.06 -42.81
C LEU A 363 10.97 8.49 -43.56
N SER A 364 11.01 7.18 -43.81
CA SER A 364 12.13 6.55 -44.52
C SER A 364 12.22 7.03 -45.98
N GLU A 365 13.40 7.47 -46.36
CA GLU A 365 13.75 7.87 -47.73
C GLU A 365 14.52 6.76 -48.50
N ASP A 366 14.85 5.65 -47.84
CA ASP A 366 15.51 4.52 -48.47
C ASP A 366 14.50 3.53 -49.06
N SER A 367 14.91 2.81 -50.11
CA SER A 367 14.03 1.90 -50.83
C SER A 367 13.54 0.75 -49.96
N LYS A 368 14.40 0.24 -49.06
CA LYS A 368 14.09 -0.90 -48.19
C LYS A 368 13.07 -0.51 -47.13
N GLY A 369 13.31 0.59 -46.41
CA GLY A 369 12.43 1.12 -45.37
C GLY A 369 11.06 1.53 -45.90
N ARG A 370 10.98 2.17 -47.08
CA ARG A 370 9.68 2.45 -47.73
C ARG A 370 8.91 1.20 -48.10
N LYS A 371 9.58 0.18 -48.64
CA LYS A 371 8.94 -1.10 -49.01
C LYS A 371 8.44 -1.82 -47.75
N LEU A 372 9.23 -1.83 -46.67
CA LEU A 372 8.80 -2.35 -45.38
C LEU A 372 7.58 -1.61 -44.84
N PHE A 373 7.61 -0.28 -44.79
CA PHE A 373 6.50 0.55 -44.32
C PHE A 373 5.18 0.22 -45.04
N ARG A 374 5.19 0.18 -46.38
CA ARG A 374 3.98 -0.13 -47.18
C ARG A 374 3.46 -1.54 -46.90
N LYS A 375 4.36 -2.53 -46.84
CA LYS A 375 3.98 -3.92 -46.57
C LYS A 375 3.38 -4.09 -45.18
N CYS A 376 3.94 -3.41 -44.16
CA CYS A 376 3.39 -3.41 -42.81
C CYS A 376 2.01 -2.74 -42.78
N ALA A 377 1.84 -1.60 -43.45
CA ALA A 377 0.54 -0.93 -43.53
C ALA A 377 -0.54 -1.81 -44.20
N ASP A 378 -0.22 -2.42 -45.34
CA ASP A 378 -1.11 -3.37 -46.03
C ASP A 378 -1.47 -4.57 -45.13
N LEU A 379 -0.49 -5.08 -44.37
CA LEU A 379 -0.72 -6.22 -43.48
C LEU A 379 -1.60 -5.84 -42.29
N ILE A 380 -1.42 -4.64 -41.71
CA ILE A 380 -2.29 -4.12 -40.65
C ILE A 380 -3.75 -4.05 -41.13
N GLU A 381 -3.99 -3.50 -42.33
CA GLU A 381 -5.34 -3.41 -42.89
C GLU A 381 -5.95 -4.80 -43.10
N ARG A 382 -5.19 -5.75 -43.65
CA ARG A 382 -5.64 -7.14 -43.80
C ARG A 382 -5.95 -7.78 -42.47
N LEU A 383 -5.07 -7.62 -41.47
CA LEU A 383 -5.25 -8.20 -40.14
C LEU A 383 -6.44 -7.58 -39.40
N ARG A 384 -6.77 -6.30 -39.62
CA ARG A 384 -7.98 -5.68 -39.06
C ARG A 384 -9.27 -6.20 -39.71
N ASN A 385 -9.21 -6.50 -41.02
CA ASN A 385 -10.38 -6.87 -41.82
C ASN A 385 -10.58 -8.39 -42.01
N SER A 386 -9.65 -9.23 -41.55
CA SER A 386 -9.68 -10.70 -41.75
C SER A 386 -10.32 -11.44 -40.57
N LEU A 387 -10.99 -12.58 -40.85
CA LEU A 387 -11.38 -13.57 -39.84
C LEU A 387 -10.13 -14.30 -39.30
N ALA A 388 -10.18 -14.70 -38.03
CA ALA A 388 -9.03 -15.04 -37.17
C ALA A 388 -8.02 -16.11 -37.68
N ASP A 389 -8.31 -16.84 -38.75
CA ASP A 389 -7.53 -18.03 -39.17
C ASP A 389 -6.47 -17.80 -40.26
N ALA A 390 -6.24 -16.56 -40.71
CA ALA A 390 -5.24 -16.25 -41.76
C ALA A 390 -3.96 -15.55 -41.23
N ILE A 391 -3.61 -15.76 -39.97
CA ILE A 391 -2.51 -15.03 -39.31
C ILE A 391 -1.24 -15.88 -39.34
N ASN A 392 -0.25 -15.43 -40.09
CA ASN A 392 1.07 -16.04 -40.08
C ASN A 392 2.14 -14.95 -39.88
N PRO A 393 2.72 -14.83 -38.66
CA PRO A 393 3.80 -13.88 -38.39
C PRO A 393 5.01 -14.03 -39.34
N ARG A 394 5.15 -15.20 -39.99
CA ARG A 394 6.19 -15.45 -41.00
C ARG A 394 6.03 -14.63 -42.27
N MET A 395 4.86 -14.04 -42.54
CA MET A 395 4.67 -13.15 -43.70
C MET A 395 5.60 -11.93 -43.65
N ILE A 396 5.87 -11.38 -42.47
CA ILE A 396 6.82 -10.26 -42.32
C ILE A 396 8.26 -10.74 -42.46
N LEU A 397 8.58 -11.91 -41.93
CA LEU A 397 9.91 -12.50 -42.10
C LEU A 397 10.21 -12.75 -43.59
N GLN A 398 9.22 -13.15 -44.38
CA GLN A 398 9.33 -13.27 -45.84
C GLN A 398 9.58 -11.91 -46.49
N VAL A 399 8.82 -10.87 -46.12
CA VAL A 399 9.06 -9.49 -46.62
C VAL A 399 10.46 -9.01 -46.28
N LEU A 400 10.91 -9.20 -45.04
CA LEU A 400 12.27 -8.82 -44.62
C LEU A 400 13.34 -9.60 -45.40
N GLN A 401 13.11 -10.88 -45.69
CA GLN A 401 14.02 -11.69 -46.50
C GLN A 401 14.03 -11.25 -47.98
N GLU A 402 12.90 -10.84 -48.55
CA GLU A 402 12.82 -10.25 -49.89
C GLU A 402 13.63 -8.94 -50.00
N LEU A 403 13.67 -8.13 -48.94
CA LEU A 403 14.44 -6.88 -48.91
C LEU A 403 15.97 -7.09 -48.96
N GLU A 404 16.44 -8.28 -48.61
CA GLU A 404 17.86 -8.64 -48.66
C GLU A 404 18.29 -9.14 -50.04
N LEU A 405 17.37 -9.72 -50.80
CA LEU A 405 17.61 -10.24 -52.15
C LEU A 405 17.68 -9.11 -53.20
N ASP A 406 17.06 -7.95 -52.93
CA ASP A 406 17.06 -6.77 -53.81
C ASP A 406 18.37 -5.93 -53.73
N SER A 407 19.39 -6.38 -52.99
CA SER A 407 20.71 -5.74 -52.99
C SER A 407 21.45 -6.11 -54.28
N PRO A 408 21.97 -5.16 -55.09
CA PRO A 408 22.79 -5.50 -56.23
C PRO A 408 24.04 -6.21 -55.72
N LYS A 409 24.10 -7.54 -55.89
CA LYS A 409 25.37 -8.25 -55.84
C LYS A 409 26.19 -7.67 -56.97
N SER A 410 27.28 -6.97 -56.65
CA SER A 410 28.34 -6.68 -57.59
C SER A 410 28.95 -8.01 -58.04
N THR A 411 28.37 -8.61 -59.08
CA THR A 411 29.01 -9.65 -59.87
C THR A 411 30.02 -8.97 -60.78
N GLU A 412 31.24 -8.79 -60.27
CA GLU A 412 32.39 -8.66 -61.16
C GLU A 412 32.95 -10.06 -61.45
N ASN A 413 33.29 -10.24 -62.73
CA ASN A 413 33.94 -11.39 -63.38
C ASN A 413 33.07 -12.60 -63.75
N GLU A 414 32.48 -12.52 -64.94
CA GLU A 414 32.51 -13.66 -65.87
C GLU A 414 33.40 -13.32 -67.07
N GLU A 415 34.56 -13.95 -67.08
CA GLU A 415 35.49 -14.02 -68.19
C GLU A 415 34.92 -15.03 -69.21
N ILE A 416 34.45 -14.52 -70.35
CA ILE A 416 34.02 -15.34 -71.49
C ILE A 416 35.24 -16.07 -72.06
N GLY A 417 35.20 -17.40 -72.08
CA GLY A 417 35.85 -18.17 -73.15
C GLY A 417 36.61 -19.44 -72.76
N ARG A 418 35.89 -20.51 -72.42
CA ARG A 418 36.23 -21.87 -72.89
C ARG A 418 34.94 -22.65 -73.14
N LEU A 419 34.77 -23.17 -74.35
CA LEU A 419 33.73 -24.15 -74.67
C LEU A 419 34.04 -25.44 -73.90
N ILE A 420 33.30 -25.69 -72.83
CA ILE A 420 33.37 -26.94 -72.08
C ILE A 420 32.60 -28.00 -72.87
N THR A 421 33.12 -29.22 -72.93
CA THR A 421 32.43 -30.31 -73.63
C THR A 421 31.10 -30.65 -72.94
N PRO A 422 30.04 -31.09 -73.66
CA PRO A 422 28.76 -31.46 -73.04
C PRO A 422 28.92 -32.46 -71.88
N GLN A 423 29.93 -33.34 -71.94
CA GLN A 423 30.23 -34.31 -70.89
C GLN A 423 30.78 -33.66 -69.60
N GLU A 424 31.66 -32.68 -69.72
CA GLU A 424 32.21 -31.94 -68.57
C GLU A 424 31.17 -31.01 -67.94
N ALA A 425 30.27 -30.44 -68.73
CA ALA A 425 29.13 -29.69 -68.21
C ALA A 425 28.21 -30.60 -67.38
N CYS A 426 27.88 -31.79 -67.90
CA CYS A 426 27.08 -32.78 -67.16
C CYS A 426 27.77 -33.26 -65.88
N ASN A 427 29.08 -33.51 -65.90
CA ASN A 427 29.83 -33.93 -64.71
C ASN A 427 29.86 -32.84 -63.63
N ARG A 428 30.08 -31.58 -64.01
CA ARG A 428 30.03 -30.44 -63.06
C ARG A 428 28.63 -30.25 -62.48
N ILE A 429 27.58 -30.42 -63.27
CA ILE A 429 26.20 -30.38 -62.78
C ILE A 429 25.95 -31.50 -61.77
N ALA A 430 26.40 -32.72 -62.07
CA ALA A 430 26.26 -33.86 -61.16
C ALA A 430 26.98 -33.62 -59.81
N GLU A 431 28.18 -33.05 -59.83
CA GLU A 431 28.92 -32.69 -58.61
C GLU A 431 28.19 -31.65 -57.76
N VAL A 432 27.66 -30.59 -58.39
CA VAL A 432 26.88 -29.55 -57.68
C VAL A 432 25.58 -30.12 -57.11
N VAL A 433 24.91 -31.01 -57.85
CA VAL A 433 23.70 -31.69 -57.38
C VAL A 433 24.01 -32.62 -56.20
N HIS A 434 25.07 -33.42 -56.28
CA HIS A 434 25.49 -34.29 -55.17
C HIS A 434 25.87 -33.51 -53.92
N GLU A 435 26.59 -32.40 -54.07
CA GLU A 435 26.96 -31.52 -52.96
C GLU A 435 25.73 -30.82 -52.36
N ALA A 436 24.75 -30.43 -53.19
CA ALA A 436 23.48 -29.89 -52.71
C ALA A 436 22.66 -30.92 -51.93
N VAL A 437 22.58 -32.17 -52.40
CA VAL A 437 21.91 -33.27 -51.70
C VAL A 437 22.57 -33.54 -50.36
N LYS A 438 23.91 -33.61 -50.31
CA LYS A 438 24.67 -33.81 -49.07
C LYS A 438 24.42 -32.70 -48.05
N LYS A 439 24.34 -31.44 -48.48
CA LYS A 439 23.99 -30.31 -47.61
C LYS A 439 22.55 -30.39 -47.11
N MET A 440 21.61 -30.83 -47.96
CA MET A 440 20.22 -31.04 -47.56
C MET A 440 20.08 -32.15 -46.51
N GLU A 441 20.84 -33.24 -46.64
CA GLU A 441 20.88 -34.33 -45.66
C GLU A 441 21.40 -33.85 -44.30
N LEU A 442 22.51 -33.10 -44.28
CA LEU A 442 23.04 -32.52 -43.03
C LEU A 442 22.04 -31.57 -42.36
N VAL A 443 21.34 -30.75 -43.14
CA VAL A 443 20.29 -29.86 -42.62
C VAL A 443 19.10 -30.66 -42.10
N ALA A 444 18.73 -31.77 -42.74
CA ALA A 444 17.64 -32.64 -42.29
C ALA A 444 18.00 -33.34 -40.97
N GLU A 445 19.23 -33.85 -40.83
CA GLU A 445 19.73 -34.45 -39.59
C GLU A 445 19.75 -33.45 -38.44
N GLU A 446 20.26 -32.23 -38.68
CA GLU A 446 20.30 -31.19 -37.65
C GLU A 446 18.89 -30.72 -37.26
N LYS A 447 17.96 -30.59 -38.22
CA LYS A 447 16.55 -30.31 -37.93
C LYS A 447 15.91 -31.43 -37.11
N MET A 448 16.20 -32.70 -37.40
CA MET A 448 15.71 -33.84 -36.62
C MET A 448 16.26 -33.83 -35.20
N ARG A 449 17.52 -33.44 -35.01
CA ARG A 449 18.15 -33.28 -33.70
C ARG A 449 17.48 -32.16 -32.89
N LEU A 450 17.24 -31.02 -33.52
CA LEU A 450 16.55 -29.89 -32.89
C LEU A 450 15.10 -30.25 -32.52
N TYR A 451 14.37 -30.95 -33.40
CA TYR A 451 13.02 -31.43 -33.12
C TYR A 451 12.97 -32.37 -31.90
N LYS A 452 13.90 -33.34 -31.82
CA LYS A 452 14.00 -34.22 -30.65
C LYS A 452 14.28 -33.45 -29.36
N LYS A 453 15.16 -32.45 -29.40
CA LYS A 453 15.47 -31.59 -28.25
C LYS A 453 14.26 -30.75 -27.84
N ALA A 454 13.55 -30.15 -28.80
CA ALA A 454 12.35 -29.37 -28.57
C ALA A 454 11.23 -30.23 -27.94
N ARG A 455 11.03 -31.46 -28.44
CA ARG A 455 10.04 -32.39 -27.88
C ARG A 455 10.32 -32.72 -26.42
N ILE A 456 11.56 -33.02 -26.06
CA ILE A 456 11.96 -33.30 -24.67
C ILE A 456 11.73 -32.07 -23.77
N ALA A 457 11.99 -30.85 -24.29
CA ALA A 457 11.74 -29.62 -23.55
C ALA A 457 10.24 -29.38 -23.30
N VAL A 458 9.38 -29.66 -24.29
CA VAL A 458 7.93 -29.60 -24.13
C VAL A 458 7.45 -30.62 -23.11
N GLU A 459 7.88 -31.89 -23.21
CA GLU A 459 7.55 -32.93 -22.24
C GLU A 459 8.03 -32.60 -20.82
N ALA A 460 9.12 -31.85 -20.67
CA ALA A 460 9.59 -31.35 -19.37
C ALA A 460 8.69 -30.24 -18.82
N CYS A 461 8.26 -29.32 -19.68
CA CYS A 461 7.31 -28.26 -19.33
C CYS A 461 5.97 -28.84 -18.88
N ASP A 462 5.44 -29.83 -19.62
CA ASP A 462 4.16 -30.48 -19.29
C ASP A 462 4.20 -31.15 -17.90
N ARG A 463 5.32 -31.81 -17.57
CA ARG A 463 5.52 -32.41 -16.23
C ARG A 463 5.58 -31.36 -15.13
N GLU A 464 6.21 -30.21 -15.38
CA GLU A 464 6.27 -29.10 -14.42
C GLU A 464 4.88 -28.51 -14.20
N LEU A 465 4.07 -28.36 -15.25
CA LEU A 465 2.68 -27.92 -15.14
C LEU A 465 1.84 -28.89 -14.30
N ASP A 466 2.01 -30.20 -14.49
CA ASP A 466 1.32 -31.23 -13.69
C ASP A 466 1.75 -31.23 -12.22
N GLU A 467 3.03 -30.97 -11.93
CA GLU A 467 3.53 -30.80 -10.56
C GLU A 467 2.94 -29.54 -9.91
N LYS A 468 2.92 -28.41 -10.63
CA LYS A 468 2.31 -27.17 -10.14
C LYS A 468 0.81 -27.29 -9.93
N ALA A 469 0.11 -28.05 -10.77
CA ALA A 469 -1.31 -28.35 -10.58
C ALA A 469 -1.55 -29.13 -9.27
N ARG A 470 -0.68 -30.09 -8.93
CA ARG A 470 -0.74 -30.83 -7.66
C ARG A 470 -0.42 -29.96 -6.46
N GLU A 471 0.63 -29.14 -6.52
CA GLU A 471 0.96 -28.16 -5.47
C GLU A 471 -0.22 -27.22 -5.20
N LEU A 472 -0.90 -26.75 -6.25
CA LEU A 472 -2.05 -25.86 -6.12
C LEU A 472 -3.26 -26.56 -5.46
N GLN A 473 -3.47 -27.84 -5.74
CA GLN A 473 -4.51 -28.64 -5.07
C GLN A 473 -4.20 -28.83 -3.58
N GLU A 474 -2.93 -29.12 -3.23
CA GLU A 474 -2.50 -29.26 -1.85
C GLU A 474 -2.64 -27.94 -1.07
N LEU A 475 -2.24 -26.81 -1.67
CA LEU A 475 -2.42 -25.48 -1.09
C LEU A 475 -3.89 -25.12 -0.87
N LYS A 476 -4.78 -25.53 -1.78
CA LYS A 476 -6.24 -25.36 -1.61
C LYS A 476 -6.77 -26.19 -0.44
N ALA A 477 -6.33 -27.44 -0.31
CA ALA A 477 -6.71 -28.31 0.79
C ALA A 477 -6.22 -27.77 2.14
N GLU A 478 -4.97 -27.30 2.18
CA GLU A 478 -4.38 -26.69 3.38
C GLU A 478 -5.09 -25.39 3.76
N ARG A 479 -5.45 -24.55 2.79
CA ARG A 479 -6.26 -23.34 3.03
C ARG A 479 -7.61 -23.69 3.66
N LEU A 480 -8.29 -24.73 3.17
CA LEU A 480 -9.56 -25.17 3.73
C LEU A 480 -9.40 -25.67 5.17
N ARG A 481 -8.32 -26.41 5.46
CA ARG A 481 -8.00 -26.89 6.80
C ARG A 481 -7.72 -25.74 7.77
N LYS A 482 -6.93 -24.75 7.35
CA LYS A 482 -6.68 -23.52 8.14
C LYS A 482 -7.96 -22.73 8.40
N LYS A 483 -8.85 -22.64 7.41
CA LYS A 483 -10.17 -22.01 7.60
C LYS A 483 -10.97 -22.71 8.71
N GLN A 484 -11.03 -24.04 8.70
CA GLN A 484 -11.71 -24.81 9.76
C GLN A 484 -11.08 -24.57 11.15
N GLN A 485 -9.74 -24.48 11.23
CA GLN A 485 -9.05 -24.16 12.48
C GLN A 485 -9.38 -22.74 12.99
N VAL A 486 -9.48 -21.75 12.09
CA VAL A 486 -9.88 -20.39 12.45
C VAL A 486 -11.31 -20.37 12.97
N ASP A 487 -12.25 -21.03 12.27
CA ASP A 487 -13.65 -21.10 12.69
C ASP A 487 -13.80 -21.76 14.09
N GLU A 488 -13.00 -22.80 14.38
CA GLU A 488 -12.95 -23.45 15.69
C GLU A 488 -12.41 -22.52 16.78
N LEU A 489 -11.30 -21.82 16.50
CA LEU A 489 -10.72 -20.84 17.42
C LEU A 489 -11.68 -19.68 17.71
N GLU A 490 -12.37 -19.16 16.69
CA GLU A 490 -13.39 -18.12 16.86
C GLU A 490 -14.55 -18.60 17.75
N SER A 491 -14.97 -19.86 17.61
CA SER A 491 -15.98 -20.45 18.48
C SER A 491 -15.52 -20.51 19.94
N ILE A 492 -14.28 -20.92 20.18
CA ILE A 492 -13.68 -20.94 21.53
C ILE A 492 -13.60 -19.52 22.10
N VAL A 493 -13.16 -18.54 21.31
CA VAL A 493 -13.08 -17.13 21.73
C VAL A 493 -14.47 -16.61 22.11
N ARG A 494 -15.51 -16.86 21.30
CA ARG A 494 -16.89 -16.48 21.62
C ARG A 494 -17.38 -17.09 22.94
N LEU A 495 -17.11 -18.37 23.17
CA LEU A 495 -17.47 -19.04 24.42
C LEU A 495 -16.73 -18.44 25.62
N LYS A 496 -15.42 -18.18 25.49
CA LYS A 496 -14.61 -17.59 26.56
C LYS A 496 -15.01 -16.14 26.87
N GLN A 497 -15.41 -15.39 25.86
CA GLN A 497 -15.95 -14.05 26.03
C GLN A 497 -17.26 -14.07 26.82
N ALA A 498 -18.21 -14.96 26.44
CA ALA A 498 -19.47 -15.12 27.17
C ALA A 498 -19.26 -15.60 28.62
N GLU A 499 -18.29 -16.49 28.84
CA GLU A 499 -17.91 -16.95 30.18
C GLU A 499 -17.37 -15.78 31.03
N ALA A 500 -16.48 -14.94 30.47
CA ALA A 500 -15.94 -13.78 31.14
C ALA A 500 -17.03 -12.74 31.49
N GLU A 501 -17.96 -12.48 30.59
CA GLU A 501 -19.10 -11.57 30.82
C GLU A 501 -20.00 -12.07 31.96
N MET A 502 -20.27 -13.37 32.01
CA MET A 502 -21.04 -13.99 33.09
C MET A 502 -20.34 -13.86 34.45
N PHE A 503 -19.01 -14.09 34.50
CA PHE A 503 -18.24 -13.90 35.73
C PHE A 503 -18.22 -12.43 36.17
N GLN A 504 -18.08 -11.49 35.23
CA GLN A 504 -18.12 -10.07 35.53
C GLN A 504 -19.48 -9.64 36.08
N LEU A 505 -20.58 -10.15 35.50
CA LEU A 505 -21.93 -9.92 36.00
C LEU A 505 -22.09 -10.42 37.43
N LYS A 506 -21.68 -11.66 37.73
CA LYS A 506 -21.73 -12.20 39.10
C LYS A 506 -20.89 -11.39 40.08
N ALA A 507 -19.71 -10.93 39.67
CA ALA A 507 -18.87 -10.07 40.50
C ALA A 507 -19.54 -8.72 40.79
N ASN A 508 -20.25 -8.14 39.82
CA ASN A 508 -21.04 -6.93 40.01
C ASN A 508 -22.21 -7.15 40.98
N GLU A 509 -22.96 -8.24 40.83
CA GLU A 509 -24.08 -8.59 41.71
C GLU A 509 -23.60 -8.81 43.15
N ALA A 510 -22.50 -9.52 43.35
CA ALA A 510 -21.91 -9.74 44.66
C ALA A 510 -21.47 -8.43 45.34
N ARG A 511 -20.89 -7.50 44.57
CA ARG A 511 -20.56 -6.15 45.08
C ARG A 511 -21.82 -5.39 45.49
N GLN A 512 -22.85 -5.39 44.65
CA GLN A 512 -24.09 -4.68 44.95
C GLN A 512 -24.77 -5.22 46.21
N GLU A 513 -24.77 -6.54 46.42
CA GLU A 513 -25.35 -7.14 47.62
C GLU A 513 -24.52 -6.84 48.87
N ALA A 514 -23.18 -6.85 48.76
CA ALA A 514 -22.31 -6.42 49.86
C ALA A 514 -22.59 -4.96 50.28
N ASP A 515 -22.74 -4.05 49.31
CA ASP A 515 -23.05 -2.63 49.58
C ASP A 515 -24.43 -2.47 50.26
N ARG A 516 -25.43 -3.28 49.86
CA ARG A 516 -26.74 -3.29 50.50
C ARG A 516 -26.66 -3.77 51.95
N LEU A 517 -25.97 -4.88 52.20
CA LEU A 517 -25.78 -5.41 53.54
C LEU A 517 -25.02 -4.43 54.43
N GLN A 518 -23.99 -3.77 53.90
CA GLN A 518 -23.26 -2.72 54.61
C GLN A 518 -24.18 -1.55 54.98
N SER A 519 -25.04 -1.09 54.06
CA SER A 519 -26.01 -0.02 54.32
C SER A 519 -27.01 -0.40 55.43
N ILE A 520 -27.50 -1.64 55.43
CA ILE A 520 -28.39 -2.15 56.48
C ILE A 520 -27.66 -2.22 57.82
N ALA A 521 -26.42 -2.71 57.83
CA ALA A 521 -25.62 -2.80 59.05
C ALA A 521 -25.37 -1.42 59.66
N LEU A 522 -25.01 -0.42 58.85
CA LEU A 522 -24.83 0.96 59.28
C LEU A 522 -26.13 1.54 59.87
N ALA A 523 -27.25 1.41 59.16
CA ALA A 523 -28.55 1.90 59.64
C ALA A 523 -29.00 1.23 60.95
N LYS A 524 -28.71 -0.08 61.12
CA LYS A 524 -28.98 -0.79 62.38
C LYS A 524 -28.06 -0.33 63.51
N SER A 525 -26.79 -0.09 63.24
CA SER A 525 -25.83 0.45 64.21
C SER A 525 -26.28 1.83 64.70
N GLU A 526 -26.63 2.72 63.76
CA GLU A 526 -27.11 4.06 64.08
C GLU A 526 -28.37 4.03 64.94
N ARG A 527 -29.35 3.19 64.59
CA ARG A 527 -30.56 3.02 65.41
C ARG A 527 -30.23 2.50 66.81
N ALA A 528 -29.34 1.52 66.93
CA ALA A 528 -28.94 0.98 68.22
C ALA A 528 -28.23 2.03 69.10
N GLU A 529 -27.38 2.88 68.50
CA GLU A 529 -26.74 4.01 69.18
C GLU A 529 -27.76 5.05 69.64
N GLN A 530 -28.74 5.39 68.79
CA GLN A 530 -29.84 6.30 69.13
C GLN A 530 -30.68 5.76 70.29
N ASP A 531 -31.06 4.47 70.25
CA ASP A 531 -31.83 3.81 71.30
C ASP A 531 -31.03 3.74 72.62
N TYR A 532 -29.74 3.43 72.55
CA TYR A 532 -28.84 3.44 73.71
C TYR A 532 -28.75 4.83 74.34
N ALA A 533 -28.56 5.88 73.53
CA ALA A 533 -28.53 7.26 74.00
C ALA A 533 -29.86 7.69 74.65
N SER A 534 -30.98 7.31 74.05
CA SER A 534 -32.32 7.60 74.58
C SER A 534 -32.55 6.93 75.95
N LEU A 535 -32.24 5.64 76.08
CA LEU A 535 -32.36 4.91 77.34
C LEU A 535 -31.43 5.45 78.42
N TYR A 536 -30.20 5.83 78.05
CA TYR A 536 -29.24 6.46 78.94
C TYR A 536 -29.78 7.79 79.49
N LEU A 537 -30.28 8.66 78.61
CA LEU A 537 -30.86 9.95 79.01
C LEU A 537 -32.10 9.78 79.90
N LYS A 538 -32.98 8.81 79.57
CA LYS A 538 -34.16 8.52 80.37
C LYS A 538 -33.79 8.09 81.80
N ARG A 539 -32.82 7.19 81.95
CA ARG A 539 -32.33 6.76 83.27
C ARG A 539 -31.73 7.91 84.07
N ARG A 540 -30.95 8.77 83.43
CA ARG A 540 -30.39 9.98 84.07
C ARG A 540 -31.48 10.94 84.54
N LEU A 541 -32.56 11.09 83.76
CA LEU A 541 -33.71 11.91 84.16
C LEU A 541 -34.42 11.31 85.38
N GLU A 542 -34.69 10.01 85.37
CA GLU A 542 -35.32 9.29 86.49
C GLU A 542 -34.48 9.40 87.78
N GLU A 543 -33.16 9.26 87.68
CA GLU A 543 -32.24 9.47 88.81
C GLU A 543 -32.27 10.92 89.33
N ALA A 544 -32.25 11.91 88.42
CA ALA A 544 -32.33 13.32 88.80
C ALA A 544 -33.70 13.68 89.44
N GLU A 545 -34.79 13.07 88.97
CA GLU A 545 -36.12 13.23 89.57
C GLU A 545 -36.19 12.61 90.97
N ALA A 546 -35.59 11.43 91.17
CA ALA A 546 -35.49 10.79 92.48
C ALA A 546 -34.64 11.62 93.45
N GLU A 547 -33.50 12.16 93.01
CA GLU A 547 -32.70 13.11 93.79
C GLU A 547 -33.50 14.36 94.16
N LYS A 548 -34.27 14.92 93.21
CA LYS A 548 -35.16 16.06 93.48
C LYS A 548 -36.22 15.72 94.53
N GLN A 549 -36.87 14.57 94.43
CA GLN A 549 -37.89 14.12 95.40
C GLN A 549 -37.29 13.92 96.78
N PHE A 550 -36.12 13.27 96.86
CA PHE A 550 -35.39 13.08 98.11
C PHE A 550 -35.02 14.42 98.78
N LEU A 551 -34.51 15.39 98.01
CA LEU A 551 -34.22 16.73 98.52
C LEU A 551 -35.49 17.44 98.98
N PHE A 552 -36.59 17.32 98.25
CA PHE A 552 -37.87 17.93 98.61
C PHE A 552 -38.43 17.35 99.91
N GLU A 553 -38.37 16.03 100.10
CA GLU A 553 -38.80 15.36 101.33
C GLU A 553 -37.89 15.73 102.52
N LYS A 554 -36.58 15.84 102.30
CA LYS A 554 -35.62 16.33 103.30
C LYS A 554 -35.93 17.76 103.74
N ILE A 555 -36.26 18.67 102.81
CA ILE A 555 -36.68 20.05 103.13
C ILE A 555 -37.98 20.03 103.94
N LYS A 556 -38.98 19.25 103.50
CA LYS A 556 -40.26 19.12 104.21
C LYS A 556 -40.09 18.61 105.64
N TYR A 557 -39.18 17.64 105.85
CA TYR A 557 -38.86 17.11 107.18
C TYR A 557 -38.17 18.18 108.06
N GLN A 558 -37.26 18.98 107.50
CA GLN A 558 -36.62 20.10 108.18
C GLN A 558 -37.61 21.22 108.53
N GLU A 559 -38.62 21.48 107.70
CA GLU A 559 -39.70 22.43 107.99
C GLU A 559 -40.69 21.91 109.06
N THR A 560 -40.98 20.62 109.06
CA THR A 560 -41.89 19.98 110.05
C THR A 560 -41.24 19.86 111.44
N GLN A 561 -39.90 19.83 111.52
CA GLN A 561 -39.16 19.87 112.79
C GLN A 561 -38.93 21.29 113.37
N ARG A 562 -39.55 22.34 112.80
CA ARG A 562 -39.66 23.66 113.48
C ARG A 562 -40.91 23.71 114.35
N PRO A 563 -40.83 23.75 115.70
CA PRO A 563 -41.99 24.03 116.54
C PRO A 563 -42.38 25.51 116.45
N MET A 564 -43.68 25.79 116.41
CA MET A 564 -44.22 27.11 116.72
C MET A 564 -43.85 27.49 118.16
N GLN A 565 -43.04 28.54 118.32
CA GLN A 565 -43.10 29.42 119.50
C GLN A 565 -43.32 30.85 119.01
N ALA A 566 -44.33 31.47 119.60
CA ALA A 566 -44.71 32.85 119.35
C ALA A 566 -43.92 33.83 120.25
N SER A 567 -43.84 35.07 119.75
CA SER A 567 -43.63 36.35 120.45
C SER A 567 -42.19 36.89 120.59
N GLY A 568 -42.00 38.10 120.06
CA GLY A 568 -41.19 39.14 120.74
C GLY A 568 -39.99 39.73 119.98
N SER A 569 -40.25 40.84 119.26
CA SER A 569 -39.37 42.02 119.07
C SER A 569 -37.90 41.88 118.68
N GLY A 570 -37.53 42.53 117.56
CA GLY A 570 -36.28 43.29 117.46
C GLY A 570 -35.34 42.90 116.31
N ALA A 571 -35.30 43.77 115.30
CA ALA A 571 -34.15 44.14 114.46
C ALA A 571 -33.40 43.04 113.65
N GLY A 572 -33.55 43.16 112.32
CA GLY A 572 -32.52 42.88 111.31
C GLY A 572 -32.06 41.43 111.12
N ASP A 573 -32.30 40.84 109.94
CA ASP A 573 -31.22 40.76 108.95
C ASP A 573 -31.72 40.27 107.58
N SER A 574 -31.11 40.86 106.56
CA SER A 574 -31.25 40.59 105.14
C SER A 574 -30.53 39.29 104.78
N SER A 575 -31.25 38.22 104.41
CA SER A 575 -30.57 37.00 103.92
C SER A 575 -31.33 36.15 102.89
N GLN A 576 -32.54 36.51 102.44
CA GLN A 576 -33.24 35.73 101.39
C GLN A 576 -32.94 36.19 99.95
N THR A 577 -32.17 37.26 99.77
CA THR A 577 -31.91 37.87 98.45
C THR A 577 -30.73 37.32 97.63
N PRO A 578 -29.68 36.62 98.15
CA PRO A 578 -28.54 36.26 97.31
C PRO A 578 -28.69 34.91 96.58
N MET A 579 -29.64 34.05 96.96
CA MET A 579 -29.77 32.72 96.37
C MET A 579 -30.53 32.73 95.03
N LEU A 580 -31.55 33.59 94.91
CA LEU A 580 -32.27 33.79 93.64
C LEU A 580 -31.41 34.49 92.59
N SER A 581 -30.49 35.37 93.00
CA SER A 581 -29.55 36.05 92.08
C SER A 581 -28.56 35.08 91.43
N LYS A 582 -28.02 34.11 92.19
CA LYS A 582 -27.07 33.12 91.66
C LYS A 582 -27.72 32.12 90.69
N ILE A 583 -28.98 31.75 90.93
CA ILE A 583 -29.74 30.88 90.02
C ILE A 583 -30.04 31.61 88.70
N HIS A 584 -30.34 32.90 88.77
CA HIS A 584 -30.63 33.72 87.59
C HIS A 584 -29.38 33.97 86.72
N ASP A 585 -28.18 34.02 87.32
CA ASP A 585 -26.90 34.12 86.58
C ASP A 585 -26.48 32.79 85.92
N LEU A 586 -26.74 31.65 86.56
CA LEU A 586 -26.48 30.33 85.96
C LEU A 586 -27.38 30.03 84.75
N LEU A 587 -28.65 30.44 84.80
CA LEU A 587 -29.60 30.27 83.68
C LEU A 587 -29.29 31.18 82.47
N LYS A 588 -28.58 32.30 82.69
CA LYS A 588 -28.13 33.18 81.61
C LYS A 588 -26.99 32.55 80.79
N ASN A 589 -26.13 31.78 81.44
CA ASN A 589 -24.96 31.16 80.80
C ASN A 589 -25.31 29.93 79.94
N VAL A 590 -26.48 29.30 80.13
CA VAL A 590 -26.95 28.16 79.32
C VAL A 590 -27.55 28.59 77.97
N ARG A 591 -28.03 29.85 77.85
CA ARG A 591 -28.60 30.38 76.58
C ARG A 591 -27.56 30.93 75.60
N SER A 592 -26.27 30.80 75.90
CA SER A 592 -25.18 31.34 75.08
C SER A 592 -24.18 30.25 74.69
N ILE A 593 -24.64 29.28 73.89
CA ILE A 593 -23.77 28.35 73.15
C ILE A 593 -24.02 28.60 71.65
N PRO A 594 -23.01 29.03 70.86
CA PRO A 594 -23.16 29.20 69.42
C PRO A 594 -23.19 27.82 68.71
N PRO A 595 -23.90 27.68 67.58
CA PRO A 595 -23.93 26.43 66.83
C PRO A 595 -22.57 26.21 66.16
N LYS A 596 -21.96 25.04 66.40
CA LYS A 596 -20.78 24.59 65.65
C LYS A 596 -21.24 24.03 64.30
N MET A 597 -20.64 24.58 63.24
CA MET A 597 -20.83 24.26 61.83
C MET A 597 -20.60 22.77 61.52
N GLU A 598 -21.46 22.26 60.63
CA GLU A 598 -21.31 21.03 59.86
C GLU A 598 -20.03 21.07 59.01
N GLY A 599 -19.21 20.03 59.12
CA GLY A 599 -18.15 19.73 58.15
C GLY A 599 -18.71 18.85 57.04
N HIS A 600 -18.72 19.36 55.81
CA HIS A 600 -18.98 18.58 54.60
C HIS A 600 -17.84 17.59 54.34
N GLN A 601 -18.19 16.34 54.06
CA GLN A 601 -17.50 15.48 53.10
C GLN A 601 -18.46 15.17 51.96
#